data_AF-A0A0V1LIX2-F1
#
_entry.id   AF-A0A0V1LIX2-F1
#
_cell.length_a   1.000
_cell.length_b   1.000
_cell.length_c   1.000
_cell.angle_alpha   90.00
_cell.angle_beta   90.00
_cell.angle_gamma   90.00
#
_symmetry.space_group_name_H-M   'P 1'
#
loop_
_entity.id
_entity.type
_entity.pdbx_description
1 polymer ?
#
loop_
_entity_poly.entity_id
_entity_poly.type
_entity_poly.pdbx_seq_one_letter_code
_entity_poly.pdbx_strand_id
1 'polypeptide(L)'
;MAEESSVGGKICGCKGIRFCRLCENTDRVKNLQRERCLDWKKYRIFIYCRKCDSSGHSLTSEMHSVEQLLELYNNFHDLVQGSFDSFACETVKVVENFLTEDEEASLLKSISQSAWQVSQSGRRKQDYGPKVNFKKRKIKYHTPNNQRDNTLPEYFGFLFDRMKQLKFLEDFVAVQVTNLEYCSERGSWIEFHTDDQWAWGERIVTCSLCSDAVMSFLEEENNSLIHVPLLKRSLICISGPMRHKLKHAILPGHIVGTRIAITVREKSDSLQL
;
A
#
# COMPACT_ATOMS: atom_id res chain seq x y z
N MET A 1 -19.79 -1.15 18.72
CA MET A 1 -19.03 -2.42 18.74
C MET A 1 -19.72 -3.34 17.76
N ALA A 2 -19.18 -3.51 16.56
CA ALA A 2 -19.74 -4.43 15.57
C ALA A 2 -19.18 -5.83 15.83
N GLU A 3 -20.06 -6.80 16.03
CA GLU A 3 -19.71 -8.20 16.23
C GLU A 3 -18.91 -8.72 15.04
N GLU A 4 -17.75 -9.31 15.33
CA GLU A 4 -16.91 -9.99 14.34
C GLU A 4 -17.64 -11.24 13.84
N SER A 5 -18.45 -11.11 12.79
CA SER A 5 -19.06 -12.26 12.13
C SER A 5 -17.97 -13.09 11.41
N SER A 6 -17.52 -14.15 12.07
CA SER A 6 -16.54 -15.08 11.52
C SER A 6 -17.16 -15.93 10.40
N VAL A 7 -16.59 -15.90 9.21
CA VAL A 7 -16.84 -16.94 8.19
C VAL A 7 -15.81 -18.04 8.41
N GLY A 8 -16.22 -19.13 9.09
CA GLY A 8 -15.44 -20.37 9.20
C GLY A 8 -14.39 -20.44 10.33
N GLY A 9 -14.57 -19.73 11.44
CA GLY A 9 -13.77 -19.90 12.67
C GLY A 9 -12.30 -19.42 12.61
N LYS A 10 -11.80 -18.95 11.46
CA LYS A 10 -10.45 -18.38 11.36
C LYS A 10 -10.44 -16.89 11.70
N ILE A 11 -9.84 -16.58 12.85
CA ILE A 11 -9.69 -15.20 13.36
C ILE A 11 -8.59 -14.42 12.59
N CYS A 12 -7.52 -15.09 12.12
CA CYS A 12 -6.42 -14.46 11.36
C CYS A 12 -6.11 -15.23 10.06
N GLY A 13 -5.69 -14.53 8.99
CA GLY A 13 -5.25 -15.14 7.73
C GLY A 13 -3.75 -15.46 7.67
N CYS A 14 -3.03 -15.36 8.79
CA CYS A 14 -1.58 -15.49 8.86
C CYS A 14 -1.09 -16.91 8.53
N LYS A 15 0.04 -17.02 7.81
CA LYS A 15 0.63 -18.30 7.39
C LYS A 15 2.13 -18.18 7.14
N GLY A 16 2.85 -19.30 7.20
CA GLY A 16 4.30 -19.34 6.99
C GLY A 16 5.02 -18.39 7.95
N ILE A 17 5.86 -17.51 7.40
CA ILE A 17 6.60 -16.48 8.15
C ILE A 17 5.76 -15.26 8.55
N ARG A 18 4.54 -15.11 8.03
CA ARG A 18 3.69 -13.94 8.29
C ARG A 18 2.85 -14.15 9.54
N PHE A 19 2.74 -13.11 10.35
CA PHE A 19 1.92 -13.13 11.57
C PHE A 19 1.46 -11.73 11.97
N CYS A 20 0.41 -11.69 12.78
CA CYS A 20 -0.19 -10.50 13.37
C CYS A 20 -0.12 -10.60 14.90
N ARG A 21 -0.53 -9.57 15.62
CA ARG A 21 -0.49 -9.55 17.09
C ARG A 21 -1.25 -10.71 17.73
N LEU A 22 -2.41 -11.08 17.19
CA LEU A 22 -3.19 -12.22 17.70
C LEU A 22 -2.47 -13.57 17.55
N CYS A 23 -1.56 -13.66 16.59
CA CYS A 23 -0.89 -14.89 16.23
C CYS A 23 0.55 -14.94 16.82
N GLU A 24 0.97 -13.89 17.54
CA GLU A 24 2.33 -13.68 18.10
C GLU A 24 2.74 -14.72 19.14
N ASN A 25 1.80 -15.14 20.00
CA ASN A 25 2.06 -16.12 21.07
C ASN A 25 1.85 -17.58 20.65
N THR A 26 1.55 -17.85 19.38
CA THR A 26 1.36 -19.21 18.87
C THR A 26 2.69 -19.94 18.74
N ASP A 27 2.71 -21.26 18.92
CA ASP A 27 3.95 -22.06 18.80
C ASP A 27 4.61 -21.90 17.44
N ARG A 28 3.81 -21.79 16.36
CA ARG A 28 4.32 -21.49 15.03
C ARG A 28 5.19 -20.23 15.01
N VAL A 29 4.74 -19.15 15.67
CA VAL A 29 5.45 -17.86 15.66
C VAL A 29 6.61 -17.85 16.64
N LYS A 30 6.47 -18.45 17.83
CA LYS A 30 7.57 -18.61 18.78
C LYS A 30 8.77 -19.35 18.17
N ASN A 31 8.52 -20.27 17.25
CA ASN A 31 9.55 -21.03 16.53
C ASN A 31 10.09 -20.31 15.28
N LEU A 32 9.59 -19.12 14.92
CA LEU A 32 10.19 -18.32 13.84
C LEU A 32 11.48 -17.68 14.36
N GLN A 33 12.63 -18.10 13.82
CA GLN A 33 13.92 -17.42 14.03
C GLN A 33 14.00 -16.10 13.21
N ARG A 34 13.00 -15.22 13.34
CA ARG A 34 12.97 -13.95 12.58
C ARG A 34 12.41 -12.82 13.42
N GLU A 35 13.17 -11.72 13.44
CA GLU A 35 12.73 -10.47 14.04
C GLU A 35 11.73 -9.74 13.12
N ARG A 36 10.71 -9.09 13.72
CA ARG A 36 9.79 -8.19 12.99
C ARG A 36 10.49 -6.90 12.56
N CYS A 37 11.53 -6.52 13.28
CA CYS A 37 12.25 -5.27 13.13
C CYS A 37 13.42 -5.44 12.16
N LEU A 38 13.65 -4.41 11.36
CA LEU A 38 14.85 -4.33 10.56
C LEU A 38 16.01 -3.94 11.47
N ASP A 39 17.22 -4.43 11.17
CA ASP A 39 18.44 -3.87 11.72
C ASP A 39 18.76 -2.57 10.98
N TRP A 40 18.19 -1.47 11.46
CA TRP A 40 18.21 -0.16 10.80
C TRP A 40 19.63 0.34 10.49
N LYS A 41 20.62 -0.07 11.29
CA LYS A 41 22.03 0.29 11.10
C LYS A 41 22.63 -0.23 9.79
N LYS A 42 22.00 -1.23 9.17
CA LYS A 42 22.42 -1.79 7.87
C LYS A 42 21.94 -0.97 6.68
N TYR A 43 21.06 0.00 6.89
CA TYR A 43 20.40 0.71 5.80
C TYR A 43 20.77 2.20 5.76
N ARG A 44 20.93 2.71 4.53
CA ARG A 44 20.87 4.14 4.26
C ARG A 44 19.40 4.53 4.20
N ILE A 45 18.95 5.40 5.09
CA ILE A 45 17.54 5.74 5.23
C ILE A 45 17.30 7.11 4.60
N PHE A 46 16.18 7.23 3.90
CA PHE A 46 15.74 8.45 3.25
C PHE A 46 14.25 8.70 3.52
N ILE A 47 13.84 9.97 3.44
CA ILE A 47 12.43 10.39 3.45
C ILE A 47 12.10 11.12 2.15
N TYR A 48 11.01 10.74 1.51
CA TYR A 48 10.54 11.40 0.30
C TYR A 48 10.22 12.87 0.58
N CYS A 49 10.69 13.76 -0.29
CA CYS A 49 10.45 15.18 -0.16
C CYS A 49 9.39 15.63 -1.16
N ARG A 50 8.34 16.30 -0.68
CA ARG A 50 7.29 16.86 -1.54
C ARG A 50 7.68 18.13 -2.29
N LYS A 51 8.73 18.82 -1.83
CA LYS A 51 9.18 20.10 -2.40
C LYS A 51 10.31 19.93 -3.42
N CYS A 52 11.15 18.91 -3.25
CA CYS A 52 12.11 18.53 -4.28
C CYS A 52 11.38 17.85 -5.43
N ASP A 53 11.78 18.13 -6.67
CA ASP A 53 11.26 17.40 -7.82
C ASP A 53 11.73 15.94 -7.75
N SER A 54 10.92 15.14 -7.06
CA SER A 54 11.03 13.69 -7.00
C SER A 54 12.34 13.16 -6.40
N SER A 55 12.76 13.69 -5.25
CA SER A 55 13.94 13.23 -4.51
C SER A 55 13.62 12.97 -3.04
N GLY A 56 14.36 12.04 -2.42
CA GLY A 56 14.34 11.78 -0.99
C GLY A 56 15.59 12.31 -0.30
N HIS A 57 15.45 12.78 0.93
CA HIS A 57 16.55 13.28 1.74
C HIS A 57 17.03 12.23 2.75
N SER A 58 18.35 12.15 2.96
CA SER A 58 18.94 11.22 3.92
C SER A 58 18.52 11.50 5.36
N LEU A 59 18.28 10.44 6.13
CA LEU A 59 17.98 10.41 7.55
C LEU A 59 19.03 9.59 8.31
N THR A 60 18.99 9.68 9.63
CA THR A 60 19.74 8.78 10.53
C THR A 60 19.30 7.34 10.33
N SER A 61 20.23 6.39 10.47
CA SER A 61 19.97 4.95 10.34
C SER A 61 19.31 4.34 11.59
N GLU A 62 18.17 4.90 11.98
CA GLU A 62 17.36 4.49 13.12
C GLU A 62 15.87 4.35 12.77
N MET A 63 15.12 3.73 13.69
CA MET A 63 13.67 3.63 13.53
C MET A 63 13.04 5.00 13.78
N HIS A 64 12.27 5.48 12.82
CA HIS A 64 11.45 6.67 12.96
C HIS A 64 9.96 6.29 13.06
N SER A 65 9.23 6.92 13.97
CA SER A 65 7.77 6.77 14.07
C SER A 65 7.07 7.42 12.87
N VAL A 66 5.77 7.15 12.71
CA VAL A 66 4.97 7.81 11.66
C VAL A 66 4.96 9.32 11.89
N GLU A 67 4.74 9.75 13.14
CA GLU A 67 4.70 11.17 13.51
C GLU A 67 6.01 11.89 13.16
N GLN A 68 7.16 11.28 13.50
CA GLN A 68 8.47 11.83 13.16
C GLN A 68 8.68 11.93 11.64
N LEU A 69 8.32 10.89 10.89
CA LEU A 69 8.46 10.89 9.43
C LEU A 69 7.54 11.92 8.75
N LEU A 70 6.34 12.16 9.31
CA LEU A 70 5.44 13.21 8.83
C LEU A 70 5.96 14.61 9.15
N GLU A 71 6.56 14.83 10.31
CA GLU A 71 7.21 16.09 10.65
C GLU A 71 8.37 16.39 9.68
N LEU A 72 9.22 15.38 9.42
CA LEU A 72 10.30 15.47 8.45
C LEU A 72 9.77 15.73 7.03
N TYR A 73 8.73 15.00 6.60
CA TYR A 73 8.10 15.22 5.30
C TYR A 73 7.62 16.67 5.09
N ASN A 74 7.10 17.30 6.14
CA ASN A 74 6.58 18.66 6.07
C ASN A 74 7.68 19.73 6.08
N ASN A 75 8.71 19.53 6.89
CA ASN A 75 9.63 20.59 7.29
C ASN A 75 11.07 20.39 6.79
N PHE A 76 11.49 19.15 6.52
CA PHE A 76 12.91 18.83 6.35
C PHE A 76 13.57 19.66 5.24
N HIS A 77 12.91 19.80 4.09
CA HIS A 77 13.42 20.61 2.97
C HIS A 77 13.82 22.03 3.39
N ASP A 78 13.05 22.66 4.28
CA ASP A 78 13.31 24.03 4.71
C ASP A 78 14.35 24.11 5.83
N LEU A 79 14.50 23.02 6.59
CA LEU A 79 15.41 22.94 7.75
C LEU A 79 16.86 22.70 7.35
N VAL A 80 17.10 22.04 6.21
CA VAL A 80 18.47 21.74 5.77
C VAL A 80 18.95 22.69 4.68
N GLN A 81 20.02 23.42 5.00
CA GLN A 81 20.81 24.17 4.03
C GLN A 81 22.04 23.32 3.64
N GLY A 82 22.15 22.92 2.37
CA GLY A 82 23.34 22.21 1.87
C GLY A 82 23.04 21.05 0.90
N SER A 83 24.11 20.42 0.41
CA SER A 83 24.05 19.22 -0.43
C SER A 83 24.02 17.98 0.45
N PHE A 84 22.87 17.30 0.51
CA PHE A 84 22.72 16.03 1.21
C PHE A 84 22.75 14.88 0.24
N ASP A 85 23.13 13.71 0.75
CA ASP A 85 22.90 12.45 0.04
C ASP A 85 21.40 12.32 -0.26
N SER A 86 21.09 11.94 -1.50
CA SER A 86 19.73 11.97 -2.03
C SER A 86 19.37 10.65 -2.67
N PHE A 87 18.09 10.30 -2.58
CA PHE A 87 17.54 9.13 -3.25
C PHE A 87 16.62 9.58 -4.38
N ALA A 88 16.82 9.08 -5.60
CA ALA A 88 15.95 9.43 -6.74
C ALA A 88 14.58 8.75 -6.60
N CYS A 89 13.51 9.54 -6.62
CA CYS A 89 12.12 9.09 -6.47
C CYS A 89 11.22 9.56 -7.64
N GLU A 90 11.80 9.84 -8.81
CA GLU A 90 11.13 10.37 -10.02
C GLU A 90 9.80 9.70 -10.37
N THR A 91 9.71 8.40 -10.11
CA THR A 91 8.57 7.58 -10.48
C THR A 91 7.59 7.30 -9.34
N VAL A 92 7.71 8.06 -8.24
CA VAL A 92 6.66 8.24 -7.22
C VAL A 92 5.98 9.60 -7.44
N LYS A 93 4.65 9.60 -7.51
CA LYS A 93 3.84 10.83 -7.48
C LYS A 93 2.90 10.78 -6.30
N VAL A 94 2.89 11.84 -5.49
CA VAL A 94 1.99 12.00 -4.34
C VAL A 94 1.07 13.18 -4.60
N VAL A 95 -0.23 12.96 -4.44
CA VAL A 95 -1.27 13.98 -4.51
C VAL A 95 -1.92 14.06 -3.13
N GLU A 96 -1.52 15.07 -2.35
CA GLU A 96 -2.14 15.38 -1.07
C GLU A 96 -3.58 15.86 -1.27
N ASN A 97 -4.46 15.63 -0.28
CA ASN A 97 -5.86 16.08 -0.30
C ASN A 97 -6.60 15.72 -1.60
N PHE A 98 -6.32 14.53 -2.15
CA PHE A 98 -6.99 14.00 -3.33
C PHE A 98 -8.49 13.78 -3.10
N LEU A 99 -8.88 13.54 -1.84
CA LEU A 99 -10.25 13.42 -1.39
C LEU A 99 -10.60 14.52 -0.39
N THR A 100 -11.84 14.97 -0.44
CA THR A 100 -12.44 15.75 0.65
C THR A 100 -12.86 14.84 1.79
N GLU A 101 -13.20 15.41 2.95
CA GLU A 101 -13.67 14.65 4.10
C GLU A 101 -15.03 13.97 3.83
N ASP A 102 -15.93 14.65 3.11
CA ASP A 102 -17.25 14.11 2.73
C ASP A 102 -17.13 12.94 1.74
N GLU A 103 -16.17 13.02 0.82
CA GLU A 103 -15.89 11.93 -0.13
C GLU A 103 -15.28 10.72 0.57
N GLU A 104 -14.35 10.94 1.51
CA GLU A 104 -13.84 9.89 2.38
C GLU A 104 -14.97 9.23 3.18
N ALA A 105 -15.85 10.01 3.80
CA ALA A 105 -16.99 9.49 4.54
C ALA A 105 -17.94 8.66 3.65
N SER A 106 -18.21 9.14 2.44
CA SER A 106 -19.06 8.45 1.46
C SER A 106 -18.41 7.13 0.98
N LEU A 107 -17.11 7.14 0.70
CA LEU A 107 -16.34 5.93 0.35
C LEU A 107 -16.39 4.90 1.48
N LEU A 108 -16.13 5.31 2.72
CA LEU A 108 -16.15 4.42 3.88
C LEU A 108 -17.52 3.77 4.06
N LYS A 109 -18.60 4.55 3.86
CA LYS A 109 -19.97 4.02 3.86
C LYS A 109 -20.15 2.95 2.78
N SER A 110 -19.77 3.20 1.54
CA SER A 110 -19.87 2.23 0.44
C SER A 110 -19.00 0.98 0.66
N ILE A 111 -17.75 1.14 1.10
CA ILE A 111 -16.83 0.03 1.38
C ILE A 111 -17.38 -0.88 2.48
N SER A 112 -17.98 -0.29 3.52
CA SER A 112 -18.55 -1.04 4.65
C SER A 112 -19.72 -1.96 4.28
N GLN A 113 -20.36 -1.74 3.13
CA GLN A 113 -21.49 -2.56 2.67
C GLN A 113 -21.04 -3.93 2.13
N SER A 114 -19.76 -4.07 1.77
CA SER A 114 -19.18 -5.32 1.29
C SER A 114 -18.49 -6.08 2.42
N ALA A 115 -18.61 -7.40 2.43
CA ALA A 115 -17.96 -8.23 3.44
C ALA A 115 -16.43 -8.21 3.30
N TRP A 116 -15.74 -8.08 4.43
CA TRP A 116 -14.29 -8.17 4.49
C TRP A 116 -13.81 -9.63 4.55
N GLN A 117 -12.79 -9.96 3.77
CA GLN A 117 -12.09 -11.25 3.87
C GLN A 117 -10.84 -11.11 4.74
N VAL A 118 -10.61 -12.08 5.64
CA VAL A 118 -9.36 -12.12 6.43
C VAL A 118 -8.15 -12.28 5.51
N SER A 119 -7.10 -11.50 5.77
CA SER A 119 -5.83 -11.53 5.04
C SER A 119 -4.66 -11.79 6.00
N GLN A 120 -3.47 -11.94 5.42
CA GLN A 120 -2.25 -12.19 6.17
C GLN A 120 -1.81 -10.94 6.94
N SER A 121 -1.07 -11.15 8.04
CA SER A 121 -0.46 -10.09 8.82
C SER A 121 -1.47 -9.07 9.34
N GLY A 122 -2.60 -9.55 9.87
CA GLY A 122 -3.58 -8.74 10.62
C GLY A 122 -4.57 -7.97 9.75
N ARG A 123 -4.40 -8.01 8.44
CA ARG A 123 -5.18 -7.25 7.48
C ARG A 123 -6.52 -7.91 7.13
N ARG A 124 -7.41 -7.10 6.57
CA ARG A 124 -8.58 -7.57 5.82
C ARG A 124 -8.55 -7.03 4.40
N LYS A 125 -9.26 -7.67 3.49
CA LYS A 125 -9.30 -7.25 2.08
C LYS A 125 -10.66 -7.44 1.42
N GLN A 126 -10.90 -6.65 0.38
CA GLN A 126 -11.93 -6.84 -0.64
C GLN A 126 -11.25 -6.73 -2.00
N ASP A 127 -11.44 -7.71 -2.87
CA ASP A 127 -10.82 -7.76 -4.19
C ASP A 127 -11.91 -7.62 -5.27
N TYR A 128 -11.72 -6.69 -6.20
CA TYR A 128 -12.59 -6.44 -7.35
C TYR A 128 -11.78 -6.46 -8.64
N GLY A 129 -12.39 -6.88 -9.75
CA GLY A 129 -11.68 -7.13 -11.01
C GLY A 129 -11.26 -8.60 -11.17
N PRO A 130 -10.41 -8.97 -12.14
CA PRO A 130 -10.23 -10.35 -12.59
C PRO A 130 -9.62 -11.27 -11.52
N LYS A 131 -9.97 -12.55 -11.59
CA LYS A 131 -9.43 -13.57 -10.66
C LYS A 131 -8.07 -14.03 -11.15
N VAL A 132 -7.04 -13.82 -10.32
CA VAL A 132 -5.66 -14.16 -10.65
C VAL A 132 -5.24 -15.46 -9.98
N ASN A 133 -4.72 -16.38 -10.78
CA ASN A 133 -4.02 -17.56 -10.30
C ASN A 133 -2.51 -17.34 -10.40
N PHE A 134 -1.91 -16.89 -9.30
CA PHE A 134 -0.48 -16.57 -9.23
C PHE A 134 0.42 -17.78 -9.49
N LYS A 135 0.05 -18.97 -9.00
CA LYS A 135 0.83 -20.20 -9.20
C LYS A 135 0.91 -20.61 -10.67
N LYS A 136 -0.20 -20.44 -11.40
CA LYS A 136 -0.28 -20.80 -12.83
C LYS A 136 0.00 -19.62 -13.76
N ARG A 137 0.23 -18.41 -13.22
CA ARG A 137 0.30 -17.15 -13.96
C ARG A 137 -0.85 -16.98 -14.96
N LYS A 138 -2.09 -17.21 -14.49
CA LYS A 138 -3.31 -17.10 -15.32
C LYS A 138 -4.27 -16.08 -14.74
N ILE A 139 -4.92 -15.32 -15.61
CA ILE A 139 -5.94 -14.35 -15.24
C ILE A 139 -7.26 -14.76 -15.87
N LYS A 140 -8.33 -14.76 -15.08
CA LYS A 140 -9.68 -15.09 -15.53
C LYS A 140 -10.55 -13.85 -15.51
N TYR A 141 -10.99 -13.45 -16.70
CA TYR A 141 -12.02 -12.44 -16.92
C TYR A 141 -13.39 -13.11 -16.90
N HIS A 142 -14.38 -12.47 -16.28
CA HIS A 142 -15.76 -12.94 -16.32
C HIS A 142 -16.47 -12.28 -17.51
N THR A 143 -17.13 -13.09 -18.35
CA THR A 143 -17.87 -12.66 -19.55
C THR A 143 -19.36 -12.38 -19.24
N PRO A 144 -20.10 -11.70 -20.15
CA PRO A 144 -21.41 -11.10 -19.85
C PRO A 144 -22.53 -12.08 -19.44
N ASN A 145 -22.43 -13.37 -19.76
CA ASN A 145 -23.56 -14.30 -19.68
C ASN A 145 -23.64 -15.19 -18.43
N ASN A 146 -22.96 -14.89 -17.32
CA ASN A 146 -23.34 -15.42 -15.99
C ASN A 146 -22.70 -14.65 -14.82
N GLN A 147 -23.29 -13.47 -14.62
CA GLN A 147 -23.44 -12.65 -13.41
C GLN A 147 -22.55 -12.87 -12.17
N ARG A 148 -22.06 -11.69 -11.72
CA ARG A 148 -21.64 -11.27 -10.36
C ARG A 148 -20.36 -11.90 -9.83
N ASP A 149 -19.24 -11.17 -9.98
CA ASP A 149 -18.31 -10.94 -8.85
C ASP A 149 -17.04 -10.14 -9.22
N ASN A 150 -16.81 -9.78 -10.49
CA ASN A 150 -15.52 -9.25 -10.93
C ASN A 150 -15.59 -7.93 -11.75
N THR A 151 -16.67 -7.16 -11.63
CA THR A 151 -16.67 -5.76 -12.08
C THR A 151 -15.99 -4.89 -11.03
N LEU A 152 -15.41 -3.77 -11.45
CA LEU A 152 -14.96 -2.75 -10.50
C LEU A 152 -16.17 -2.23 -9.71
N PRO A 153 -15.99 -1.83 -8.43
CA PRO A 153 -17.10 -1.44 -7.58
C PRO A 153 -17.63 -0.06 -7.98
N GLU A 154 -18.92 0.18 -7.80
CA GLU A 154 -19.58 1.43 -8.24
C GLU A 154 -18.95 2.69 -7.62
N TYR A 155 -18.59 2.64 -6.34
CA TYR A 155 -17.94 3.77 -5.65
C TYR A 155 -16.61 4.19 -6.31
N PHE A 156 -15.98 3.30 -7.09
CA PHE A 156 -14.71 3.58 -7.74
C PHE A 156 -14.86 4.53 -8.94
N GLY A 157 -16.06 4.69 -9.51
CA GLY A 157 -16.28 5.51 -10.71
C GLY A 157 -15.72 6.93 -10.57
N PHE A 158 -16.14 7.67 -9.53
CA PHE A 158 -15.68 9.05 -9.35
C PHE A 158 -14.18 9.15 -9.02
N LEU A 159 -13.63 8.17 -8.30
CA LEU A 159 -12.20 8.09 -8.03
C LEU A 159 -11.43 7.95 -9.34
N PHE A 160 -11.89 7.06 -10.21
CA PHE A 160 -11.28 6.84 -11.51
C PHE A 160 -11.38 8.09 -12.38
N ASP A 161 -12.55 8.72 -12.48
CA ASP A 161 -12.72 9.95 -13.26
C ASP A 161 -11.77 11.06 -12.79
N ARG A 162 -11.60 11.23 -11.47
CA ARG A 162 -10.63 12.18 -10.91
C ARG A 162 -9.19 11.78 -11.16
N MET A 163 -8.85 10.50 -11.08
CA MET A 163 -7.53 9.99 -11.44
C MET A 163 -7.17 10.38 -12.87
N LYS A 164 -8.11 10.25 -13.82
CA LYS A 164 -7.89 10.61 -15.24
C LYS A 164 -7.65 12.09 -15.48
N GLN A 165 -8.00 12.98 -14.54
CA GLN A 165 -7.68 14.41 -14.61
C GLN A 165 -6.20 14.70 -14.28
N LEU A 166 -5.48 13.76 -13.68
CA LEU A 166 -4.05 13.88 -13.40
C LEU A 166 -3.28 13.49 -14.66
N LYS A 167 -2.44 14.40 -15.19
CA LYS A 167 -1.67 14.18 -16.43
C LYS A 167 -0.91 12.85 -16.47
N PHE A 168 -0.33 12.43 -15.34
CA PHE A 168 0.43 11.16 -15.27
C PHE A 168 -0.45 9.89 -15.18
N LEU A 169 -1.78 10.04 -15.17
CA LEU A 169 -2.79 8.97 -15.15
C LEU A 169 -3.83 9.13 -16.26
N GLU A 170 -3.68 10.08 -17.18
CA GLU A 170 -4.68 10.40 -18.21
C GLU A 170 -4.96 9.26 -19.20
N ASP A 171 -4.03 8.31 -19.33
CA ASP A 171 -4.09 7.09 -20.13
C ASP A 171 -4.22 5.82 -19.27
N PHE A 172 -4.26 5.95 -17.94
CA PHE A 172 -4.37 4.81 -17.01
C PHE A 172 -5.62 3.96 -17.28
N VAL A 173 -5.45 2.64 -17.33
CA VAL A 173 -6.53 1.66 -17.50
C VAL A 173 -6.64 0.77 -16.27
N ALA A 174 -7.62 1.03 -15.42
CA ALA A 174 -7.86 0.24 -14.20
C ALA A 174 -8.43 -1.15 -14.55
N VAL A 175 -7.79 -2.21 -14.05
CA VAL A 175 -8.28 -3.58 -14.20
C VAL A 175 -8.64 -4.25 -12.88
N GLN A 176 -8.03 -3.80 -11.78
CA GLN A 176 -8.28 -4.36 -10.46
C GLN A 176 -8.31 -3.26 -9.41
N VAL A 177 -9.23 -3.39 -8.46
CA VAL A 177 -9.27 -2.58 -7.24
C VAL A 177 -9.23 -3.53 -6.05
N THR A 178 -8.30 -3.31 -5.13
CA THR A 178 -8.25 -4.01 -3.84
C THR A 178 -8.38 -2.99 -2.72
N ASN A 179 -9.40 -3.15 -1.88
CA ASN A 179 -9.43 -2.47 -0.59
C ASN A 179 -8.64 -3.31 0.41
N LEU A 180 -7.70 -2.69 1.11
CA LEU A 180 -6.91 -3.30 2.17
C LEU A 180 -7.14 -2.51 3.46
N GLU A 181 -7.67 -3.19 4.46
CA GLU A 181 -7.72 -2.63 5.81
C GLU A 181 -6.53 -3.11 6.61
N TYR A 182 -5.88 -2.15 7.25
CA TYR A 182 -4.84 -2.33 8.23
C TYR A 182 -5.33 -1.79 9.57
N CYS A 183 -4.97 -2.48 10.64
CA CYS A 183 -5.32 -2.11 12.00
C CYS A 183 -4.09 -2.25 12.92
N SER A 184 -3.73 -1.16 13.60
CA SER A 184 -2.60 -1.11 14.54
C SER A 184 -2.81 -2.05 15.74
N GLU A 185 -4.04 -2.23 16.21
CA GLU A 185 -4.38 -3.15 17.32
C GLU A 185 -4.10 -4.60 16.94
N ARG A 186 -4.36 -4.99 15.68
CA ARG A 186 -3.98 -6.31 15.15
C ARG A 186 -2.49 -6.41 14.81
N GLY A 187 -1.73 -5.33 14.97
CA GLY A 187 -0.32 -5.25 14.57
C GLY A 187 -0.17 -5.50 13.08
N SER A 188 -1.03 -4.89 12.27
CA SER A 188 -1.08 -5.11 10.83
C SER A 188 0.17 -4.59 10.14
N TRP A 189 0.62 -5.29 9.09
CA TRP A 189 1.77 -4.88 8.28
C TRP A 189 1.76 -5.64 6.95
N ILE A 190 2.64 -5.26 6.03
CA ILE A 190 2.90 -6.01 4.79
C ILE A 190 4.41 -6.02 4.55
N GLU A 191 4.97 -7.20 4.34
CA GLU A 191 6.40 -7.37 4.10
C GLU A 191 6.86 -6.75 2.77
N PHE A 192 8.16 -6.58 2.63
CA PHE A 192 8.78 -6.18 1.36
C PHE A 192 8.41 -7.17 0.25
N HIS A 193 7.79 -6.64 -0.81
CA HIS A 193 7.39 -7.39 -1.99
C HIS A 193 7.36 -6.47 -3.21
N THR A 194 7.28 -7.08 -4.39
CA THR A 194 6.87 -6.42 -5.62
C THR A 194 5.53 -6.97 -6.03
N ASP A 195 4.69 -6.11 -6.59
CA ASP A 195 3.46 -6.56 -7.23
C ASP A 195 3.81 -7.36 -8.49
N ASP A 196 3.01 -8.38 -8.78
CA ASP A 196 3.23 -9.29 -9.90
C ASP A 196 3.26 -8.57 -11.26
N GLN A 197 4.46 -8.24 -11.74
CA GLN A 197 4.67 -7.47 -12.97
C GLN A 197 4.19 -8.20 -14.23
N TRP A 198 4.01 -9.52 -14.17
CA TRP A 198 3.43 -10.28 -15.28
C TRP A 198 1.91 -10.10 -15.38
N ALA A 199 1.25 -9.70 -14.28
CA ALA A 199 -0.19 -9.55 -14.18
C ALA A 199 -0.64 -8.09 -14.35
N TRP A 200 0.16 -7.16 -13.84
CA TRP A 200 -0.20 -5.75 -13.71
C TRP A 200 0.73 -4.88 -14.55
N GLY A 201 0.18 -3.91 -15.27
CA GLY A 201 0.91 -2.98 -16.16
C GLY A 201 1.44 -1.76 -15.43
N GLU A 202 2.26 -0.93 -16.08
CA GLU A 202 3.21 0.09 -15.57
C GLU A 202 2.90 0.85 -14.27
N ARG A 203 1.65 1.24 -13.97
CA ARG A 203 1.34 2.04 -12.77
C ARG A 203 0.53 1.28 -11.71
N ILE A 204 0.83 1.57 -10.44
CA ILE A 204 0.00 1.17 -9.29
C ILE A 204 -0.37 2.42 -8.54
N VAL A 205 -1.66 2.60 -8.31
CA VAL A 205 -2.21 3.77 -7.62
C VAL A 205 -2.80 3.32 -6.29
N THR A 206 -2.60 4.07 -5.22
CA THR A 206 -3.22 3.80 -3.93
C THR A 206 -3.80 5.08 -3.35
N CYS A 207 -5.10 5.07 -3.05
CA CYS A 207 -5.72 6.11 -2.22
C CYS A 207 -5.72 5.66 -0.77
N SER A 208 -5.35 6.54 0.16
CA SER A 208 -5.31 6.24 1.60
C SER A 208 -6.49 6.90 2.31
N LEU A 209 -7.15 6.17 3.20
CA LEU A 209 -8.29 6.63 4.01
C LEU A 209 -8.03 6.39 5.50
N CYS A 210 -8.79 7.10 6.34
CA CYS A 210 -8.86 7.02 7.81
C CYS A 210 -7.65 7.57 8.54
N SER A 211 -6.44 7.09 8.26
CA SER A 211 -5.23 7.48 8.98
C SER A 211 -3.99 7.51 8.12
N ASP A 212 -3.01 8.27 8.59
CA ASP A 212 -1.68 8.34 7.99
C ASP A 212 -0.88 7.05 8.24
N ALA A 213 0.00 6.73 7.31
CA ALA A 213 0.97 5.64 7.42
C ALA A 213 2.23 5.96 6.63
N VAL A 214 3.18 5.03 6.59
CA VAL A 214 4.38 5.15 5.77
C VAL A 214 4.57 3.89 4.93
N MET A 215 4.74 4.09 3.62
CA MET A 215 5.27 3.05 2.73
C MET A 215 6.79 3.12 2.72
N SER A 216 7.46 1.99 2.82
CA SER A 216 8.93 1.93 2.68
C SER A 216 9.28 1.19 1.41
N PHE A 217 10.20 1.72 0.61
CA PHE A 217 10.79 1.02 -0.52
C PHE A 217 12.23 0.62 -0.18
N LEU A 218 12.58 -0.60 -0.54
CA LEU A 218 13.90 -1.18 -0.35
C LEU A 218 14.57 -1.38 -1.70
N GLU A 219 15.72 -0.73 -1.87
CA GLU A 219 16.72 -1.04 -2.88
C GLU A 219 17.78 -1.95 -2.25
N GLU A 220 17.80 -3.23 -2.67
CA GLU A 220 18.66 -4.25 -2.06
C GLU A 220 20.14 -4.06 -2.39
N GLU A 221 20.47 -3.53 -3.57
CA GLU A 221 21.86 -3.38 -4.04
C GLU A 221 22.69 -2.46 -3.13
N ASN A 222 22.12 -1.34 -2.70
CA ASN A 222 22.78 -0.36 -1.85
C ASN A 222 22.28 -0.38 -0.40
N ASN A 223 21.44 -1.36 -0.04
CA ASN A 223 20.70 -1.38 1.23
C ASN A 223 20.05 -0.02 1.55
N SER A 224 19.36 0.56 0.58
CA SER A 224 18.72 1.87 0.76
C SER A 224 17.23 1.71 1.04
N LEU A 225 16.74 2.43 2.06
CA LEU A 225 15.34 2.50 2.43
C LEU A 225 14.83 3.91 2.22
N ILE A 226 13.80 4.07 1.38
CA ILE A 226 13.10 5.34 1.22
C ILE A 226 11.70 5.22 1.81
N HIS A 227 11.41 6.07 2.79
CA HIS A 227 10.11 6.23 3.40
C HIS A 227 9.28 7.24 2.59
N VAL A 228 8.06 6.86 2.23
CA VAL A 228 7.09 7.71 1.56
C VAL A 228 5.83 7.77 2.42
N PRO A 229 5.48 8.95 2.95
CA PRO A 229 4.23 9.13 3.68
C PRO A 229 3.00 8.79 2.84
N LEU A 230 2.06 8.11 3.47
CA LEU A 230 0.73 7.79 2.96
C LEU A 230 -0.29 8.58 3.76
N LEU A 231 -0.44 9.86 3.46
CA LEU A 231 -1.36 10.75 4.18
C LEU A 231 -2.80 10.29 3.98
N LYS A 232 -3.65 10.41 5.00
CA LYS A 232 -5.10 10.23 4.85
C LYS A 232 -5.62 11.16 3.75
N ARG A 233 -6.56 10.65 2.95
CA ARG A 233 -7.14 11.31 1.78
C ARG A 233 -6.17 11.65 0.65
N SER A 234 -4.94 11.13 0.68
CA SER A 234 -3.99 11.28 -0.43
C SER A 234 -4.08 10.14 -1.44
N LEU A 235 -3.56 10.40 -2.63
CA LEU A 235 -3.27 9.42 -3.66
C LEU A 235 -1.76 9.33 -3.86
N ILE A 236 -1.24 8.11 -3.95
CA ILE A 236 0.13 7.83 -4.40
C ILE A 236 0.08 7.00 -5.68
N CYS A 237 0.91 7.34 -6.65
CA CYS A 237 1.17 6.54 -7.85
C CYS A 237 2.63 6.13 -7.86
N ILE A 238 2.89 4.83 -8.05
CA ILE A 238 4.23 4.29 -8.29
C ILE A 238 4.33 3.72 -9.70
N SER A 239 5.48 3.93 -10.31
CA SER A 239 5.84 3.51 -11.66
C SER A 239 7.35 3.28 -11.76
N GLY A 240 7.84 2.88 -12.92
CA GLY A 240 9.25 2.81 -13.28
C GLY A 240 10.11 2.06 -12.25
N PRO A 241 11.33 2.52 -11.95
CA PRO A 241 12.24 1.86 -11.01
C PRO A 241 11.61 1.61 -9.63
N MET A 242 10.86 2.58 -9.09
CA MET A 242 10.22 2.46 -7.77
C MET A 242 9.22 1.30 -7.68
N ARG A 243 8.58 0.98 -8.79
CA ARG A 243 7.69 -0.18 -8.90
C ARG A 243 8.43 -1.46 -9.27
N HIS A 244 9.29 -1.39 -10.27
CA HIS A 244 9.81 -2.56 -10.96
C HIS A 244 11.07 -3.14 -10.32
N LYS A 245 11.89 -2.30 -9.68
CA LYS A 245 13.18 -2.68 -9.12
C LYS A 245 13.18 -2.76 -7.60
N LEU A 246 12.41 -1.89 -6.94
CA LEU A 246 12.37 -1.82 -5.49
C LEU A 246 11.22 -2.64 -4.91
N LYS A 247 11.47 -3.24 -3.75
CA LYS A 247 10.40 -3.90 -2.97
C LYS A 247 9.75 -2.87 -2.07
N HIS A 248 8.43 -2.87 -1.96
CA HIS A 248 7.71 -1.97 -1.08
C HIS A 248 7.05 -2.72 0.08
N ALA A 249 6.88 -2.04 1.21
CA ALA A 249 6.32 -2.56 2.44
C ALA A 249 5.56 -1.47 3.21
N ILE A 250 4.74 -1.88 4.17
CA ILE A 250 4.34 -1.04 5.31
C ILE A 250 4.84 -1.77 6.54
N LEU A 251 5.86 -1.19 7.18
CA LEU A 251 6.62 -1.84 8.24
C LEU A 251 5.80 -1.92 9.53
N PRO A 252 6.11 -2.88 10.43
CA PRO A 252 5.57 -2.88 11.78
C PRO A 252 5.83 -1.53 12.48
N GLY A 253 4.79 -0.92 13.04
CA GLY A 253 4.88 0.41 13.65
C GLY A 253 4.62 1.58 12.70
N HIS A 254 4.54 1.35 11.39
CA HIS A 254 4.20 2.38 10.39
C HIS A 254 2.70 2.42 10.03
N ILE A 255 1.86 1.92 10.94
CA ILE A 255 0.39 1.95 10.85
C ILE A 255 -0.14 2.46 12.18
N VAL A 256 -0.82 3.60 12.13
CA VAL A 256 -1.45 4.22 13.30
C VAL A 256 -2.96 4.12 13.15
N GLY A 257 -3.64 3.57 14.15
CA GLY A 257 -5.07 3.32 14.12
C GLY A 257 -5.52 2.36 13.00
N THR A 258 -6.68 2.64 12.42
CA THR A 258 -7.22 1.93 11.26
C THR A 258 -6.91 2.72 10.00
N ARG A 259 -6.28 2.06 9.03
CA ARG A 259 -6.01 2.61 7.69
C ARG A 259 -6.69 1.75 6.65
N ILE A 260 -7.40 2.37 5.71
CA ILE A 260 -7.90 1.69 4.52
C ILE A 260 -7.14 2.19 3.30
N ALA A 261 -6.63 1.28 2.49
CA ALA A 261 -6.04 1.58 1.19
C ALA A 261 -6.93 1.07 0.08
N ILE A 262 -7.24 1.92 -0.90
CA ILE A 262 -7.83 1.52 -2.17
C ILE A 262 -6.69 1.44 -3.18
N THR A 263 -6.18 0.24 -3.44
CA THR A 263 -5.09 0.00 -4.40
C THR A 263 -5.66 -0.40 -5.75
N VAL A 264 -5.33 0.37 -6.79
CA VAL A 264 -5.75 0.19 -8.16
C VAL A 264 -4.57 -0.27 -9.00
N ARG A 265 -4.76 -1.33 -9.77
CA ARG A 265 -3.73 -1.87 -10.66
C ARG A 265 -4.09 -1.62 -12.12
N GLU A 266 -3.08 -1.21 -12.86
CA GLU A 266 -3.18 -0.95 -14.28
C GLU A 266 -3.17 -2.23 -15.12
N LYS A 267 -3.83 -2.19 -16.27
CA LYS A 267 -3.77 -3.21 -17.32
C LYS A 267 -2.33 -3.40 -17.81
N SER A 268 -1.84 -4.63 -17.80
CA SER A 268 -0.57 -4.99 -18.46
C SER A 268 -0.71 -5.09 -19.98
N ASP A 269 0.34 -4.80 -20.74
CA ASP A 269 0.40 -5.10 -22.17
C ASP A 269 0.34 -6.59 -22.46
N SER A 270 0.86 -7.41 -21.54
CA SER A 270 0.73 -8.88 -21.59
C SER A 270 -0.71 -9.37 -21.37
N LEU A 271 -1.61 -8.45 -21.00
CA LEU A 271 -3.00 -8.73 -20.67
C LEU A 271 -3.89 -8.60 -21.91
N GLN A 272 -4.04 -9.72 -22.63
CA GLN A 272 -5.07 -9.83 -23.65
C GLN A 272 -6.44 -9.95 -22.95
N LEU A 273 -7.30 -8.94 -23.14
CA LEU A 273 -8.69 -8.91 -22.66
C LEU A 273 -9.59 -9.69 -23.62
#